data_AF-A0A8T5KDR8-F1
#
_entry.id   AF-A0A8T5KDR8-F1
#
_cell.length_a   1.000
_cell.length_b   1.000
_cell.length_c   1.000
_cell.angle_alpha   90.00
_cell.angle_beta   90.00
_cell.angle_gamma   90.00
#
_symmetry.space_group_name_H-M   'P 1'
#
loop_
_entity.id
_entity.type
_entity.pdbx_description
1 polymer ?
#
loop_
_entity_poly.entity_id
_entity_poly.type
_entity_poly.pdbx_seq_one_letter_code
_entity_poly.pdbx_strand_id
1 'polypeptide(L)'
;MEFIIASWAIVTGIILGLSLPPALRAKSWRQFFTSAILAVVGILFPLFTFVMSVFLVPEWKGGCHHGWLDCFHVGKLALTPLVLWACGAFYIVQILKPEPKPRVWVDLGVLVGAVTSTACFILGLVIHAFQDGMAWWLLVPFYVAVWYSVLCVRAIRASGLGPVAYLITLAGSLPLWAISMFWSKNHYLSLPDNPPDCFVVTAALRGHEPIVGPFSDVERRGVPRIANSQLATFWKFERLWSLHCPRTHRLFRGTYNRVGPQIAARITSRITADLVYLLLKPAEAFAATIVWFDELKERRT
;
A
#
# COMPACT_ATOMS: atom_id res chain seq x y z
N MET A 1 -2.21 14.10 -18.60
CA MET A 1 -2.34 15.36 -17.82
C MET A 1 -3.71 15.47 -17.16
N GLU A 2 -4.80 15.24 -17.88
CA GLU A 2 -6.18 15.31 -17.36
C GLU A 2 -6.46 14.37 -16.17
N PHE A 3 -6.01 13.11 -16.21
CA PHE A 3 -6.19 12.17 -15.10
C PHE A 3 -5.53 12.63 -13.79
N ILE A 4 -4.35 13.26 -13.88
CA ILE A 4 -3.63 13.79 -12.73
C ILE A 4 -4.39 14.99 -12.15
N ILE A 5 -4.85 15.90 -13.01
CA ILE A 5 -5.63 17.06 -12.62
C ILE A 5 -6.94 16.64 -11.95
N ALA A 6 -7.66 15.67 -12.52
CA ALA A 6 -8.90 15.14 -11.95
C ALA A 6 -8.67 14.49 -10.57
N SER A 7 -7.58 13.73 -10.41
CA SER A 7 -7.22 13.10 -9.14
C SER A 7 -6.93 14.13 -8.05
N TRP A 8 -6.17 15.18 -8.38
CA TRP A 8 -5.89 16.27 -7.46
C TRP A 8 -7.16 17.05 -7.10
N ALA A 9 -8.03 17.32 -8.07
CA ALA A 9 -9.31 18.00 -7.83
C ALA A 9 -10.20 17.21 -6.83
N ILE A 10 -10.24 15.88 -6.95
CA ILE A 10 -10.98 15.02 -6.00
C ILE A 10 -10.38 15.12 -4.60
N VAL A 11 -9.07 14.97 -4.47
CA VAL A 11 -8.38 15.04 -3.17
C VAL A 11 -8.59 16.41 -2.52
N THR A 12 -8.41 17.50 -3.27
CA THR A 12 -8.66 18.86 -2.81
C THR A 12 -10.12 19.05 -2.41
N GLY A 13 -11.07 18.57 -3.22
CA GLY A 13 -12.51 18.61 -2.93
C GLY A 13 -12.87 17.92 -1.61
N ILE A 14 -12.28 16.75 -1.34
CA ILE A 14 -12.51 16.02 -0.08
C ILE A 14 -11.93 16.79 1.11
N ILE A 15 -10.69 17.30 0.99
CA ILE A 15 -10.07 18.10 2.06
C ILE A 15 -10.93 19.32 2.37
N LEU A 16 -11.39 20.05 1.35
CA LEU A 16 -12.27 21.21 1.51
C LEU A 16 -13.60 20.80 2.16
N GLY A 17 -14.24 19.73 1.69
CA GLY A 17 -15.50 19.24 2.23
C GLY A 17 -15.44 18.87 3.71
N LEU A 18 -14.31 18.31 4.16
CA LEU A 18 -14.08 17.96 5.57
C LEU A 18 -13.65 19.16 6.43
N SER A 19 -12.87 20.09 5.89
CA SER A 19 -12.28 21.19 6.68
C SER A 19 -13.11 22.48 6.71
N LEU A 20 -13.98 22.69 5.71
CA LEU A 20 -14.78 23.91 5.60
C LEU A 20 -15.92 24.01 6.63
N PRO A 21 -16.71 22.96 6.92
CA PRO A 21 -17.78 23.03 7.92
C PRO A 21 -17.33 23.51 9.32
N PRO A 22 -16.25 22.96 9.93
CA PRO A 22 -15.78 23.47 11.23
C PRO A 22 -15.21 24.89 11.12
N ALA A 23 -14.59 25.25 10.01
CA ALA A 23 -14.06 26.59 9.78
C ALA A 23 -15.16 27.65 9.69
N LEU A 24 -16.25 27.34 8.97
CA LEU A 24 -17.42 28.20 8.86
C LEU A 24 -18.12 28.37 10.22
N ARG A 25 -18.26 27.27 10.99
CA ARG A 25 -18.85 27.31 12.33
C ARG A 25 -18.03 28.18 13.30
N ALA A 26 -16.71 28.08 13.26
CA ALA A 26 -15.80 28.84 14.11
C ALA A 26 -15.44 30.23 13.55
N LYS A 27 -15.87 30.57 12.33
CA LYS A 27 -15.47 31.75 11.55
C LYS A 27 -13.94 32.00 11.59
N SER A 28 -13.14 30.93 11.49
CA SER A 28 -11.69 30.99 11.72
C SER A 28 -10.89 30.19 10.69
N TRP A 29 -9.96 30.87 10.01
CA TRP A 29 -9.00 30.24 9.10
C TRP A 29 -8.00 29.33 9.81
N ARG A 30 -7.67 29.59 11.09
CA ARG A 30 -6.83 28.68 11.88
C ARG A 30 -7.53 27.34 12.09
N GLN A 31 -8.84 27.36 12.32
CA GLN A 31 -9.64 26.15 12.44
C GLN A 31 -9.70 25.39 11.10
N PHE A 32 -9.78 26.09 9.98
CA PHE A 32 -9.69 25.48 8.64
C PHE A 32 -8.39 24.68 8.47
N PHE A 33 -7.22 25.31 8.65
CA PHE A 33 -5.93 24.63 8.45
C PHE A 33 -5.74 23.46 9.43
N THR A 34 -6.16 23.64 10.69
CA THR A 34 -6.10 22.55 11.69
C THR A 34 -6.99 21.37 11.28
N SER A 35 -8.20 21.66 10.83
CA SER A 35 -9.16 20.64 10.35
C SER A 35 -8.67 19.94 9.08
N ALA A 36 -8.02 20.68 8.17
CA ALA A 36 -7.43 20.12 6.96
C ALA A 36 -6.28 19.15 7.29
N ILE A 37 -5.37 19.52 8.20
CA ILE A 37 -4.29 18.63 8.66
C ILE A 37 -4.88 17.37 9.32
N LEU A 38 -5.86 17.52 10.21
CA LEU A 38 -6.51 16.39 10.87
C LEU A 38 -7.27 15.49 9.87
N ALA A 39 -7.90 16.06 8.84
CA ALA A 39 -8.56 15.28 7.79
C ALA A 39 -7.55 14.48 6.97
N VAL A 40 -6.40 15.08 6.63
CA VAL A 40 -5.34 14.38 5.89
C VAL A 40 -4.76 13.24 6.72
N VAL A 41 -4.32 13.52 7.95
CA VAL A 41 -3.61 12.54 8.79
C VAL A 41 -4.56 11.51 9.41
N GLY A 42 -5.78 11.90 9.77
CA GLY A 42 -6.73 11.05 10.48
C GLY A 42 -7.72 10.30 9.59
N ILE A 43 -7.91 10.72 8.33
CA ILE A 43 -8.90 10.11 7.42
C ILE A 43 -8.25 9.72 6.09
N LEU A 44 -7.70 10.68 5.34
CA LEU A 44 -7.22 10.40 3.97
C LEU A 44 -6.03 9.46 3.93
N PHE A 45 -5.00 9.70 4.74
CA PHE A 45 -3.80 8.88 4.72
C PHE A 45 -4.03 7.45 5.26
N PRO A 46 -4.84 7.25 6.32
CA PRO A 46 -5.30 5.93 6.73
C PRO A 46 -6.12 5.20 5.66
N LEU A 47 -7.09 5.86 5.03
CA LEU A 47 -7.91 5.25 3.96
C LEU A 47 -7.05 4.89 2.75
N PHE A 48 -6.15 5.78 2.34
CA PHE A 48 -5.19 5.52 1.27
C PHE A 48 -4.34 4.29 1.59
N THR A 49 -3.76 4.23 2.80
CA THR A 49 -2.93 3.08 3.20
C THR A 49 -3.75 1.79 3.27
N PHE A 50 -4.99 1.87 3.78
CA PHE A 50 -5.90 0.74 3.86
C PHE A 50 -6.20 0.16 2.48
N VAL A 51 -6.49 0.99 1.48
CA VAL A 51 -6.77 0.55 0.10
C VAL A 51 -5.49 0.09 -0.61
N MET A 52 -4.42 0.88 -0.55
CA MET A 52 -3.19 0.62 -1.32
C MET A 52 -2.42 -0.60 -0.83
N SER A 53 -2.62 -1.00 0.43
CA SER A 53 -2.00 -2.22 0.94
C SER A 53 -2.40 -3.51 0.21
N VAL A 54 -3.49 -3.51 -0.58
CA VAL A 54 -3.86 -4.63 -1.46
C VAL A 54 -2.70 -5.01 -2.39
N PHE A 55 -1.91 -4.05 -2.84
CA PHE A 55 -0.72 -4.27 -3.68
C PHE A 55 0.45 -4.93 -2.93
N LEU A 56 0.32 -5.19 -1.63
CA LEU A 56 1.30 -5.92 -0.83
C LEU A 56 1.03 -7.44 -0.82
N VAL A 57 -0.09 -7.90 -1.38
CA VAL A 57 -0.37 -9.33 -1.50
C VAL A 57 0.59 -9.99 -2.50
N PRO A 58 1.16 -11.17 -2.19
CA PRO A 58 1.97 -11.93 -3.14
C PRO A 58 1.17 -12.40 -4.38
N GLU A 59 1.83 -12.44 -5.53
CA GLU A 59 1.22 -12.81 -6.81
C GLU A 59 1.14 -14.33 -7.07
N TRP A 60 1.68 -15.15 -6.16
CA TRP A 60 1.72 -16.60 -6.30
C TRP A 60 1.84 -17.26 -4.91
N LYS A 61 1.42 -18.52 -4.79
CA LYS A 61 1.29 -19.19 -3.48
C LYS A 61 2.60 -19.35 -2.74
N GLY A 62 3.71 -19.64 -3.42
CA GLY A 62 5.02 -19.77 -2.74
C GLY A 62 5.61 -18.44 -2.27
N GLY A 63 5.01 -17.30 -2.63
CA GLY A 63 5.31 -16.00 -2.04
C GLY A 63 4.57 -15.74 -0.72
N CYS A 64 3.61 -16.60 -0.35
CA CYS A 64 2.84 -16.53 0.89
C CYS A 64 3.49 -17.42 1.97
N HIS A 65 4.33 -16.84 2.82
CA HIS A 65 4.98 -17.53 3.94
C HIS A 65 4.01 -18.00 5.03
N HIS A 66 2.89 -17.29 5.22
CA HIS A 66 1.84 -17.62 6.19
C HIS A 66 0.57 -18.14 5.50
N GLY A 67 0.69 -18.65 4.27
CA GLY A 67 -0.42 -19.11 3.46
C GLY A 67 -1.45 -18.00 3.22
N TRP A 68 -2.73 -18.31 3.46
CA TRP A 68 -3.82 -17.37 3.18
C TRP A 68 -3.78 -16.09 4.02
N LEU A 69 -3.07 -16.07 5.16
CA LEU A 69 -2.95 -14.87 6.00
C LEU A 69 -2.23 -13.73 5.27
N ASP A 70 -1.27 -14.02 4.38
CA ASP A 70 -0.58 -12.99 3.60
C ASP A 70 -1.52 -12.30 2.58
N CYS A 71 -2.66 -12.93 2.27
CA CYS A 71 -3.73 -12.36 1.45
C CYS A 71 -4.72 -11.50 2.24
N PHE A 72 -4.48 -11.27 3.54
CA PHE A 72 -5.35 -10.43 4.38
C PHE A 72 -5.47 -9.00 3.87
N HIS A 73 -4.46 -8.46 3.17
CA HIS A 73 -4.59 -7.10 2.61
C HIS A 73 -5.70 -6.97 1.57
N VAL A 74 -6.08 -8.06 0.89
CA VAL A 74 -7.28 -8.12 0.05
C VAL A 74 -8.52 -8.36 0.91
N GLY A 75 -8.48 -9.33 1.82
CA GLY A 75 -9.65 -9.68 2.62
C GLY A 75 -10.17 -8.54 3.49
N LYS A 76 -9.26 -7.73 4.06
CA LYS A 76 -9.63 -6.60 4.90
C LYS A 76 -10.50 -5.56 4.20
N LEU A 77 -10.55 -5.53 2.86
CA LEU A 77 -11.50 -4.68 2.14
C LEU A 77 -12.96 -4.96 2.52
N ALA A 78 -13.29 -6.17 2.99
CA ALA A 78 -14.60 -6.47 3.56
C ALA A 78 -14.91 -5.64 4.82
N LEU A 79 -13.90 -5.13 5.51
CA LEU A 79 -14.03 -4.27 6.70
C LEU A 79 -14.29 -2.79 6.34
N THR A 80 -14.37 -2.44 5.04
CA THR A 80 -14.61 -1.06 4.58
C THR A 80 -15.78 -0.38 5.29
N PRO A 81 -16.95 -1.02 5.52
CA PRO A 81 -18.04 -0.38 6.27
C PRO A 81 -17.66 0.02 7.70
N LEU A 82 -16.88 -0.82 8.40
CA LEU A 82 -16.39 -0.52 9.76
C LEU A 82 -15.39 0.64 9.74
N VAL A 83 -14.49 0.65 8.74
CA VAL A 83 -13.50 1.71 8.56
C VAL A 83 -14.17 3.04 8.25
N LEU A 84 -15.18 3.07 7.38
CA LEU A 84 -15.93 4.28 7.06
C LEU A 84 -16.73 4.79 8.26
N TRP A 85 -17.33 3.90 9.04
CA TRP A 85 -18.00 4.28 10.30
C TRP A 85 -16.99 4.89 11.30
N ALA A 86 -15.82 4.27 11.46
CA ALA A 86 -14.75 4.80 12.30
C ALA A 86 -14.28 6.18 11.82
N CYS A 87 -14.06 6.38 10.52
CA CYS A 87 -13.71 7.68 9.93
C CYS A 87 -14.79 8.75 10.19
N GLY A 88 -16.07 8.39 10.08
CA GLY A 88 -17.19 9.27 10.41
C GLY A 88 -17.18 9.67 11.89
N ALA A 89 -16.94 8.71 12.79
CA ALA A 89 -16.82 8.99 14.22
C ALA A 89 -15.60 9.87 14.53
N PHE A 90 -14.44 9.60 13.92
CA PHE A 90 -13.25 10.42 14.05
C PHE A 90 -13.48 11.85 13.56
N TYR A 91 -14.13 12.02 12.41
CA TYR A 91 -14.48 13.33 11.87
C TYR A 91 -15.31 14.14 12.87
N ILE A 92 -16.30 13.51 13.48
CA ILE A 92 -17.13 14.16 14.50
C ILE A 92 -16.29 14.55 15.72
N VAL A 93 -15.51 13.61 16.28
CA VAL A 93 -14.78 13.83 17.55
C VAL A 93 -13.62 14.81 17.40
N GLN A 94 -12.84 14.70 16.33
CA GLN A 94 -11.56 15.42 16.19
C GLN A 94 -11.67 16.69 15.33
N ILE A 95 -12.50 16.66 14.30
CA ILE A 95 -12.55 17.72 13.29
C ILE A 95 -13.73 18.66 13.54
N LEU A 96 -14.95 18.13 13.61
CA LEU A 96 -16.15 18.93 13.88
C LEU A 96 -16.25 19.41 15.31
N LYS A 97 -15.81 18.59 16.29
CA LYS A 97 -15.89 18.86 17.73
C LYS A 97 -17.28 19.37 18.13
N PRO A 98 -18.35 18.56 17.99
CA PRO A 98 -19.71 19.02 18.29
C PRO A 98 -19.90 19.31 19.78
N GLU A 99 -21.02 19.96 20.07
CA GLU A 99 -21.53 20.27 21.41
C GLU A 99 -21.71 19.04 22.32
N PRO A 100 -21.80 19.23 23.66
CA PRO A 100 -21.23 18.32 24.66
C PRO A 100 -21.91 16.95 24.84
N LYS A 101 -22.98 16.65 24.10
CA LYS A 101 -23.66 15.34 24.23
C LYS A 101 -23.06 14.33 23.25
N PRO A 102 -22.35 13.29 23.73
CA PRO A 102 -21.84 12.25 22.86
C PRO A 102 -23.01 11.50 22.21
N ARG A 103 -22.95 11.33 20.89
CA ARG A 103 -23.94 10.52 20.16
C ARG A 103 -23.50 9.07 20.25
N VAL A 104 -24.42 8.17 20.63
CA VAL A 104 -24.14 6.73 20.82
C VAL A 104 -23.37 6.12 19.64
N TRP A 105 -23.77 6.40 18.40
CA TRP A 105 -23.11 5.86 17.22
C TRP A 105 -21.66 6.35 17.05
N VAL A 106 -21.30 7.51 17.59
CA VAL A 106 -19.93 8.06 17.53
C VAL A 106 -19.04 7.27 18.50
N ASP A 107 -19.48 7.06 19.73
CA ASP A 107 -18.73 6.29 20.72
C ASP A 107 -18.51 4.84 20.25
N LEU A 108 -19.57 4.23 19.72
CA LEU A 108 -19.51 2.89 19.13
C LEU A 108 -18.61 2.85 17.89
N GLY A 109 -18.65 3.87 17.02
CA GLY A 109 -17.77 3.99 15.86
C GLY A 109 -16.30 4.14 16.24
N VAL A 110 -15.99 4.88 17.32
CA VAL A 110 -14.63 4.97 17.87
C VAL A 110 -14.16 3.62 18.41
N LEU A 111 -15.02 2.86 19.11
CA LEU A 111 -14.70 1.50 19.56
C LEU A 111 -14.39 0.59 18.38
N VAL A 112 -15.26 0.57 17.36
CA VAL A 112 -15.06 -0.21 16.13
C VAL A 112 -13.76 0.18 15.45
N GLY A 113 -13.46 1.48 15.37
CA GLY A 113 -12.19 1.98 14.86
C GLY A 113 -10.98 1.46 15.63
N ALA A 114 -11.03 1.47 16.97
CA ALA A 114 -9.94 0.97 17.82
C ALA A 114 -9.70 -0.53 17.63
N VAL A 115 -10.76 -1.33 17.65
CA VAL A 115 -10.64 -2.79 17.45
C VAL A 115 -10.14 -3.10 16.04
N THR A 116 -10.73 -2.48 15.01
CA THR A 116 -10.38 -2.75 13.62
C THR A 116 -8.95 -2.35 13.30
N SER A 117 -8.55 -1.12 13.67
CA SER A 117 -7.18 -0.65 13.42
C SER A 117 -6.13 -1.45 14.19
N THR A 118 -6.40 -1.80 15.45
CA THR A 118 -5.50 -2.62 16.27
C THR A 118 -5.34 -4.02 15.68
N ALA A 119 -6.43 -4.68 15.30
CA ALA A 119 -6.37 -6.00 14.67
C ALA A 119 -5.64 -5.95 13.32
N CYS A 120 -5.89 -4.95 12.48
CA CYS A 120 -5.15 -4.76 11.23
C CYS A 120 -3.65 -4.50 11.45
N PHE A 121 -3.28 -3.75 12.49
CA PHE A 121 -1.88 -3.50 12.84
C PHE A 121 -1.19 -4.78 13.34
N ILE A 122 -1.81 -5.52 14.26
CA ILE A 122 -1.27 -6.79 14.79
C ILE A 122 -1.10 -7.80 13.66
N LEU A 123 -2.11 -7.98 12.80
CA LEU A 123 -2.00 -8.91 11.68
C LEU A 123 -0.95 -8.43 10.66
N GLY A 124 -0.83 -7.13 10.45
CA GLY A 124 0.25 -6.53 9.68
C GLY A 124 1.64 -6.84 10.25
N LEU A 125 1.81 -6.76 11.58
CA LEU A 125 3.06 -7.16 12.25
C LEU A 125 3.37 -8.62 11.99
N VAL A 126 2.41 -9.53 12.14
CA VAL A 126 2.62 -10.97 11.89
C VAL A 126 3.05 -11.23 10.45
N ILE A 127 2.36 -10.63 9.47
CA ILE A 127 2.65 -10.82 8.04
C ILE A 127 4.03 -10.27 7.67
N HIS A 128 4.39 -9.09 8.19
CA HIS A 128 5.62 -8.38 7.79
C HIS A 128 6.83 -8.63 8.70
N ALA A 129 6.66 -9.29 9.86
CA ALA A 129 7.76 -9.61 10.79
C ALA A 129 8.89 -10.42 10.15
N PHE A 130 8.61 -11.16 9.08
CA PHE A 130 9.57 -12.01 8.37
C PHE A 130 10.08 -11.41 7.04
N GLN A 131 9.67 -10.19 6.70
CA GLN A 131 9.96 -9.60 5.39
C GLN A 131 10.72 -8.27 5.54
N ASP A 132 12.05 -8.38 5.48
CA ASP A 132 12.98 -7.26 5.50
C ASP A 132 12.60 -6.20 4.44
N GLY A 133 12.07 -5.07 4.90
CA GLY A 133 11.95 -3.84 4.11
C GLY A 133 10.56 -3.26 3.88
N MET A 134 9.49 -3.90 4.36
CA MET A 134 8.14 -3.32 4.31
C MET A 134 7.60 -2.83 5.65
N ALA A 135 8.41 -2.86 6.72
CA ALA A 135 8.01 -2.41 8.06
C ALA A 135 7.54 -0.94 8.09
N TRP A 136 8.03 -0.08 7.19
CA TRP A 136 7.60 1.31 7.10
C TRP A 136 6.11 1.47 6.71
N TRP A 137 5.52 0.49 6.01
CA TRP A 137 4.08 0.47 5.73
C TRP A 137 3.23 0.33 7.00
N LEU A 138 3.80 -0.16 8.09
CA LEU A 138 3.10 -0.32 9.38
C LEU A 138 3.05 0.96 10.20
N LEU A 139 3.77 2.02 9.81
CA LEU A 139 3.74 3.31 10.52
C LEU A 139 2.32 3.88 10.58
N VAL A 140 1.59 3.82 9.46
CA VAL A 140 0.22 4.33 9.39
C VAL A 140 -0.75 3.49 10.24
N PRO A 141 -0.86 2.16 10.04
CA PRO A 141 -1.66 1.32 10.93
C PRO A 141 -1.31 1.48 12.41
N PHE A 142 -0.02 1.64 12.74
CA PHE A 142 0.43 1.82 14.12
C PHE A 142 -0.14 3.09 14.76
N TYR A 143 0.10 4.26 14.17
CA TYR A 143 -0.38 5.50 14.78
C TYR A 143 -1.90 5.56 14.79
N VAL A 144 -2.57 4.99 13.79
CA VAL A 144 -4.04 4.93 13.72
C VAL A 144 -4.57 4.06 14.87
N ALA A 145 -3.98 2.88 15.10
CA ALA A 145 -4.35 2.01 16.22
C ALA A 145 -4.18 2.71 17.57
N VAL A 146 -3.05 3.40 17.77
CA VAL A 146 -2.80 4.18 19.01
C VAL A 146 -3.83 5.30 19.15
N TRP A 147 -4.09 6.07 18.10
CA TRP A 147 -5.01 7.21 18.15
C TRP A 147 -6.45 6.77 18.46
N TYR A 148 -6.97 5.76 17.76
CA TYR A 148 -8.31 5.24 18.04
C TYR A 148 -8.41 4.59 19.42
N SER A 149 -7.38 3.89 19.90
CA SER A 149 -7.38 3.34 21.26
C SER A 149 -7.45 4.43 22.33
N VAL A 150 -6.68 5.52 22.18
CA VAL A 150 -6.77 6.68 23.09
C VAL A 150 -8.15 7.32 23.03
N LEU A 151 -8.72 7.48 21.84
CA LEU A 151 -10.09 8.00 21.66
C LEU A 151 -11.13 7.10 22.31
N CYS A 152 -10.99 5.79 22.16
CA CYS A 152 -11.91 4.80 22.70
C CYS A 152 -11.92 4.83 24.23
N VAL A 153 -10.74 4.89 24.87
CA VAL A 153 -10.64 5.03 26.33
C VAL A 153 -11.32 6.31 26.81
N ARG A 154 -11.15 7.43 26.10
CA ARG A 154 -11.83 8.70 26.42
C ARG A 154 -13.34 8.59 26.24
N ALA A 155 -13.79 7.99 25.14
CA ALA A 155 -15.20 7.80 24.84
C ALA A 155 -15.88 6.93 25.89
N ILE A 156 -15.31 5.76 26.23
CA ILE A 156 -15.85 4.86 27.26
C ILE A 156 -15.98 5.57 28.62
N ARG A 157 -14.94 6.32 29.03
CA ARG A 157 -14.96 7.06 30.30
C ARG A 157 -15.98 8.19 30.34
N ALA A 158 -16.23 8.84 29.21
CA ALA A 158 -17.18 9.95 29.10
C ALA A 158 -18.61 9.49 28.80
N SER A 159 -18.78 8.29 28.25
CA SER A 159 -20.08 7.77 27.83
C SER A 159 -20.88 7.23 29.01
N GLY A 160 -22.19 7.38 28.95
CA GLY A 160 -23.14 6.71 29.85
C GLY A 160 -23.63 5.35 29.32
N LEU A 161 -22.92 4.76 28.35
CA LEU A 161 -23.36 3.53 27.70
C LEU A 161 -23.07 2.31 28.57
N GLY A 162 -24.06 1.43 28.70
CA GLY A 162 -23.88 0.14 29.37
C GLY A 162 -22.97 -0.81 28.56
N PRO A 163 -22.27 -1.74 29.21
CA PRO A 163 -21.32 -2.66 28.56
C PRO A 163 -21.96 -3.50 27.43
N VAL A 164 -23.26 -3.77 27.54
CA VAL A 164 -24.04 -4.52 26.54
C VAL A 164 -24.02 -3.85 25.17
N ALA A 165 -24.07 -2.53 25.09
CA ALA A 165 -24.04 -1.81 23.81
C ALA A 165 -22.73 -2.05 23.04
N TYR A 166 -21.61 -2.09 23.77
CA TYR A 166 -20.31 -2.41 23.19
C TYR A 166 -20.24 -3.86 22.73
N LEU A 167 -20.72 -4.81 23.55
CA LEU A 167 -20.75 -6.23 23.19
C LEU A 167 -21.59 -6.48 21.94
N ILE A 168 -22.79 -5.91 21.85
CA ILE A 168 -23.65 -6.01 20.66
C ILE A 168 -22.94 -5.44 19.43
N THR A 169 -22.26 -4.30 19.58
CA THR A 169 -21.53 -3.67 18.47
C THR A 169 -20.39 -4.55 17.98
N LEU A 170 -19.61 -5.13 18.89
CA LEU A 170 -18.52 -6.04 18.55
C LEU A 170 -19.06 -7.32 17.89
N ALA A 171 -20.10 -7.92 18.46
CA ALA A 171 -20.77 -9.09 17.88
C ALA A 171 -21.32 -8.80 16.48
N GLY A 172 -21.95 -7.63 16.29
CA GLY A 172 -22.47 -7.18 15.00
C GLY A 172 -21.39 -6.93 13.95
N SER A 173 -20.13 -6.73 14.35
CA SER A 173 -19.00 -6.60 13.42
C SER A 173 -18.47 -7.95 12.91
N LEU A 174 -18.73 -9.06 13.62
CA LEU A 174 -18.19 -10.39 13.31
C LEU A 174 -18.49 -10.89 11.89
N PRO A 175 -19.68 -10.65 11.28
CA PRO A 175 -19.93 -11.06 9.90
C PRO A 175 -18.93 -10.44 8.90
N LEU A 176 -18.54 -9.17 9.08
CA LEU A 176 -17.57 -8.51 8.20
C LEU A 176 -16.16 -9.09 8.39
N TRP A 177 -15.81 -9.49 9.61
CA TRP A 177 -14.58 -10.24 9.88
C TRP A 177 -14.59 -11.62 9.24
N ALA A 178 -15.71 -12.34 9.30
CA ALA A 178 -15.87 -13.63 8.64
C ALA A 178 -15.72 -13.51 7.11
N ILE A 179 -16.35 -12.51 6.51
CA ILE A 179 -16.20 -12.21 5.08
C ILE A 179 -14.76 -11.85 4.74
N SER A 180 -14.09 -11.06 5.59
CA SER A 180 -12.67 -10.71 5.42
C SER A 180 -11.76 -11.95 5.37
N MET A 181 -11.96 -12.90 6.28
CA MET A 181 -11.23 -14.17 6.28
C MET A 181 -11.55 -15.02 5.04
N PHE A 182 -12.82 -15.09 4.66
CA PHE A 182 -13.27 -15.82 3.47
C PHE A 182 -12.65 -15.25 2.19
N TRP A 183 -12.65 -13.93 2.02
CA TRP A 183 -12.02 -13.26 0.88
C TRP A 183 -10.51 -13.48 0.84
N SER A 184 -9.83 -13.42 1.99
CA SER A 184 -8.40 -13.70 2.08
C SER A 184 -8.08 -15.12 1.60
N LYS A 185 -8.85 -16.11 2.07
CA LYS A 185 -8.70 -17.52 1.69
C LYS A 185 -9.00 -17.75 0.21
N ASN A 186 -10.09 -17.21 -0.31
CA ASN A 186 -10.45 -17.39 -1.71
C ASN A 186 -9.42 -16.75 -2.64
N HIS A 187 -8.89 -15.58 -2.29
CA HIS A 187 -7.84 -14.95 -3.06
C HIS A 187 -6.58 -15.81 -3.08
N TYR A 188 -6.13 -16.32 -1.92
CA TYR A 188 -5.00 -17.26 -1.84
C TYR A 188 -5.20 -18.51 -2.71
N LEU A 189 -6.40 -19.09 -2.73
CA LEU A 189 -6.70 -20.25 -3.56
C LEU A 189 -6.68 -19.94 -5.06
N SER A 190 -6.96 -18.69 -5.44
CA SER A 190 -6.89 -18.23 -6.83
C SER A 190 -5.47 -17.93 -7.33
N LEU A 191 -4.49 -17.83 -6.42
CA LEU A 191 -3.11 -17.55 -6.80
C LEU A 191 -2.49 -18.75 -7.55
N PRO A 192 -1.61 -18.50 -8.54
CA PRO A 192 -0.86 -19.55 -9.23
C PRO A 192 0.14 -20.23 -8.27
N ASP A 193 0.43 -21.50 -8.55
CA ASP A 193 1.42 -22.29 -7.78
C ASP A 193 2.87 -22.00 -8.17
N ASN A 194 3.09 -21.47 -9.37
CA ASN A 194 4.41 -21.12 -9.90
C ASN A 194 4.68 -19.63 -9.77
N PRO A 195 5.95 -19.21 -9.59
CA PRO A 195 6.30 -17.80 -9.56
C PRO A 195 5.96 -17.11 -10.89
N PRO A 196 5.71 -15.79 -10.88
CA PRO A 196 5.44 -15.05 -12.10
C PRO A 196 6.66 -15.06 -13.03
N ASP A 197 6.45 -15.48 -14.27
CA ASP A 197 7.49 -15.55 -15.30
C ASP A 197 7.83 -14.19 -15.94
N CYS A 198 7.01 -13.16 -15.68
CA CYS A 198 7.11 -11.85 -16.33
C CYS A 198 7.03 -10.68 -15.34
N PHE A 199 8.01 -9.78 -15.44
CA PHE A 199 8.13 -8.51 -14.72
C PHE A 199 8.10 -7.32 -15.67
N VAL A 200 8.07 -6.09 -15.15
CA VAL A 200 7.91 -4.84 -15.94
C VAL A 200 8.93 -4.75 -17.08
N VAL A 201 10.21 -4.93 -16.78
CA VAL A 201 11.29 -4.85 -17.80
C VAL A 201 11.20 -5.98 -18.82
N THR A 202 10.81 -7.19 -18.43
CA THR A 202 10.64 -8.30 -19.38
C THR A 202 9.38 -8.14 -20.24
N ALA A 203 8.31 -7.55 -19.69
CA ALA A 203 7.12 -7.21 -20.46
C ALA A 203 7.41 -6.13 -21.50
N ALA A 204 8.28 -5.16 -21.18
CA ALA A 204 8.71 -4.11 -22.09
C ALA A 204 9.44 -4.66 -23.34
N LEU A 205 10.05 -5.85 -23.26
CA LEU A 205 10.67 -6.51 -24.43
C LEU A 205 9.68 -6.89 -25.54
N ARG A 206 8.37 -6.91 -25.24
CA ARG A 206 7.32 -7.23 -26.22
C ARG A 206 7.00 -6.07 -27.17
N GLY A 207 7.69 -4.94 -27.04
CA GLY A 207 7.57 -3.78 -27.92
C GLY A 207 8.01 -4.05 -29.36
N HIS A 208 7.97 -3.02 -30.20
CA HIS A 208 8.43 -3.11 -31.57
C HIS A 208 9.96 -3.21 -31.61
N GLU A 209 10.48 -4.20 -32.33
CA GLU A 209 11.91 -4.50 -32.42
C GLU A 209 12.80 -3.29 -32.76
N PRO A 210 12.41 -2.35 -33.65
CA PRO A 210 13.22 -1.14 -33.90
C PRO A 210 13.41 -0.23 -32.67
N ILE A 211 12.54 -0.35 -31.66
CA ILE A 211 12.57 0.45 -30.43
C ILE A 211 13.26 -0.33 -29.32
N VAL A 212 12.83 -1.57 -29.09
CA VAL A 212 13.23 -2.36 -27.91
C VAL A 212 14.41 -3.30 -28.16
N GLY A 213 14.73 -3.57 -29.42
CA GLY A 213 15.91 -4.35 -29.80
C GLY A 213 17.19 -3.52 -29.80
N PRO A 214 18.30 -4.10 -30.28
CA PRO A 214 18.47 -5.50 -30.67
C PRO A 214 18.52 -6.45 -29.47
N PHE A 215 18.26 -7.73 -29.71
CA PHE A 215 18.34 -8.79 -28.71
C PHE A 215 19.63 -9.61 -28.87
N SER A 216 20.16 -10.11 -27.75
CA SER A 216 21.39 -10.89 -27.71
C SER A 216 21.28 -11.98 -26.66
N ASP A 217 22.04 -13.06 -26.84
CA ASP A 217 22.16 -14.10 -25.82
C ASP A 217 23.04 -13.61 -24.68
N VAL A 218 22.50 -13.65 -23.47
CA VAL A 218 23.18 -13.25 -22.24
C VAL A 218 23.08 -14.39 -21.24
N GLU A 219 24.21 -14.78 -20.68
CA GLU A 219 24.24 -15.78 -19.61
C GLU A 219 23.79 -15.15 -18.28
N ARG A 220 22.77 -15.75 -17.66
CA ARG A 220 22.32 -15.35 -16.32
C ARG A 220 22.20 -16.57 -15.44
N ARG A 221 23.01 -16.61 -14.38
CA ARG A 221 23.04 -17.71 -13.39
C ARG A 221 23.28 -19.08 -14.06
N GLY A 222 24.20 -19.16 -15.01
CA GLY A 222 24.52 -20.40 -15.72
C GLY A 222 23.49 -20.84 -16.77
N VAL A 223 22.49 -20.00 -17.07
CA VAL A 223 21.44 -20.30 -18.06
C VAL A 223 21.46 -19.22 -19.17
N PRO A 224 21.54 -19.60 -20.45
CA PRO A 224 21.42 -18.65 -21.55
C PRO A 224 20.02 -18.05 -21.59
N ARG A 225 19.93 -16.72 -21.74
CA ARG A 225 18.68 -15.97 -21.82
C ARG A 225 18.79 -14.91 -22.91
N ILE A 226 17.72 -14.71 -23.68
CA ILE A 226 17.62 -13.63 -24.64
C ILE A 226 17.31 -12.33 -23.89
N ALA A 227 18.13 -11.30 -24.09
CA ALA A 227 17.95 -9.98 -23.49
C ALA A 227 18.38 -8.86 -24.45
N ASN A 228 17.76 -7.70 -24.35
CA ASN A 228 18.28 -6.49 -24.96
C ASN A 228 19.32 -5.81 -24.04
N SER A 229 19.97 -4.76 -24.54
CA SER A 229 20.96 -3.99 -23.79
C SER A 229 20.41 -3.42 -22.47
N GLN A 230 19.17 -2.96 -22.45
CA GLN A 230 18.50 -2.42 -21.27
C GLN A 230 18.37 -3.49 -20.17
N LEU A 231 17.83 -4.67 -20.51
CA LEU A 231 17.65 -5.76 -19.55
C LEU A 231 18.99 -6.30 -19.04
N ALA A 232 19.98 -6.43 -19.92
CA ALA A 232 21.33 -6.84 -19.54
C ALA A 232 21.98 -5.85 -18.55
N THR A 233 21.82 -4.53 -18.79
CA THR A 233 22.29 -3.48 -17.89
C THR A 233 21.63 -3.58 -16.52
N PHE A 234 20.30 -3.76 -16.47
CA PHE A 234 19.60 -3.92 -15.21
C PHE A 234 20.01 -5.18 -14.44
N TRP A 235 20.27 -6.31 -15.12
CA TRP A 235 20.78 -7.50 -14.46
C TRP A 235 22.18 -7.32 -13.86
N LYS A 236 23.08 -6.64 -14.58
CA LYS A 236 24.41 -6.29 -14.04
C LYS A 236 24.27 -5.38 -12.82
N PHE A 237 23.48 -4.32 -12.93
CA PHE A 237 23.21 -3.39 -11.83
C PHE A 237 22.60 -4.09 -10.61
N GLU A 238 21.59 -4.95 -10.81
CA GLU A 238 20.97 -5.74 -9.74
C GLU A 238 22.01 -6.60 -9.01
N ARG A 239 22.93 -7.23 -9.75
CA ARG A 239 24.02 -8.02 -9.15
C ARG A 239 24.93 -7.14 -8.29
N LEU A 240 25.41 -6.01 -8.82
CA LEU A 240 26.28 -5.09 -8.08
C LEU A 240 25.58 -4.51 -6.85
N TRP A 241 24.31 -4.18 -6.97
CA TRP A 241 23.48 -3.70 -5.88
C TRP A 241 23.34 -4.75 -4.78
N SER A 242 23.14 -6.02 -5.16
CA SER A 242 23.05 -7.12 -4.21
C SER A 242 24.35 -7.35 -3.43
N LEU A 243 25.51 -7.12 -4.07
CA LEU A 243 26.84 -7.31 -3.48
C LEU A 243 27.21 -6.16 -2.54
N HIS A 244 27.04 -4.92 -2.99
CA HIS A 244 27.50 -3.74 -2.27
C HIS A 244 26.50 -3.23 -1.22
N CYS A 245 25.19 -3.30 -1.51
CA CYS A 245 24.15 -2.77 -0.62
C CYS A 245 23.00 -3.78 -0.40
N PRO A 246 23.28 -4.97 0.20
CA PRO A 246 22.35 -6.10 0.27
C PRO A 246 21.06 -5.81 1.03
N ARG A 247 21.06 -4.88 1.99
CA ARG A 247 19.85 -4.48 2.74
C ARG A 247 18.88 -3.71 1.85
N THR A 248 19.37 -2.69 1.15
CA THR A 248 18.55 -1.88 0.24
C THR A 248 18.08 -2.67 -0.98
N HIS A 249 18.93 -3.56 -1.51
CA HIS A 249 18.55 -4.47 -2.58
C HIS A 249 17.41 -5.40 -2.16
N ARG A 250 17.50 -6.02 -0.96
CA ARG A 250 16.42 -6.86 -0.42
C ARG A 250 15.10 -6.10 -0.28
N LEU A 251 15.15 -4.88 0.25
CA LEU A 251 13.98 -4.02 0.42
C LEU A 251 13.30 -3.72 -0.93
N PHE A 252 14.08 -3.28 -1.92
CA PHE A 252 13.57 -3.04 -3.26
C PHE A 252 13.00 -4.32 -3.89
N ARG A 253 13.73 -5.44 -3.82
CA ARG A 253 13.31 -6.71 -4.42
C ARG A 253 12.05 -7.25 -3.78
N GLY A 254 11.87 -7.07 -2.46
CA GLY A 254 10.63 -7.45 -1.76
C GLY A 254 9.41 -6.68 -2.29
N THR A 255 9.52 -5.37 -2.47
CA THR A 255 8.44 -4.56 -3.06
C THR A 255 8.24 -4.86 -4.54
N TYR A 256 9.32 -4.93 -5.32
CA TYR A 256 9.25 -5.16 -6.77
C TYR A 256 8.71 -6.54 -7.12
N ASN A 257 8.99 -7.58 -6.34
CA ASN A 257 8.44 -8.91 -6.55
C ASN A 257 6.91 -8.98 -6.40
N ARG A 258 6.30 -8.04 -5.69
CA ARG A 258 4.85 -7.96 -5.49
C ARG A 258 4.17 -7.08 -6.54
N VAL A 259 4.71 -5.88 -6.70
CA VAL A 259 4.08 -4.87 -7.58
C VAL A 259 4.48 -5.07 -9.05
N GLY A 260 5.70 -5.57 -9.29
CA GLY A 260 6.26 -5.73 -10.63
C GLY A 260 5.43 -6.63 -11.55
N PRO A 261 5.00 -7.84 -11.13
CA PRO A 261 4.17 -8.72 -11.97
C PRO A 261 2.79 -8.13 -12.25
N GLN A 262 2.16 -7.48 -11.26
CA GLN A 262 0.87 -6.81 -11.43
C GLN A 262 0.94 -5.69 -12.47
N ILE A 263 2.01 -4.90 -12.45
CA ILE A 263 2.26 -3.87 -13.46
C ILE A 263 2.52 -4.55 -14.82
N ALA A 264 3.35 -5.60 -14.86
CA ALA A 264 3.68 -6.33 -16.07
C ALA A 264 2.45 -6.92 -16.77
N ALA A 265 1.50 -7.47 -15.99
CA ALA A 265 0.25 -8.02 -16.50
C ALA A 265 -0.64 -6.97 -17.21
N ARG A 266 -0.49 -5.69 -16.87
CA ARG A 266 -1.21 -4.57 -17.53
C ARG A 266 -0.55 -4.13 -18.84
N ILE A 267 0.67 -4.58 -19.13
CA ILE A 267 1.39 -4.29 -20.37
C ILE A 267 1.00 -5.34 -21.42
N THR A 268 -0.15 -5.11 -22.06
CA THR A 268 -0.76 -6.09 -22.97
C THR A 268 -0.49 -5.82 -24.45
N SER A 269 -0.24 -4.58 -24.86
CA SER A 269 -0.03 -4.18 -26.25
C SER A 269 1.42 -3.80 -26.55
N ARG A 270 1.83 -3.91 -27.82
CA ARG A 270 3.20 -3.52 -28.24
C ARG A 270 3.48 -2.04 -27.97
N ILE A 271 2.49 -1.18 -28.19
CA ILE A 271 2.61 0.27 -27.96
C ILE A 271 2.82 0.58 -26.47
N THR A 272 2.09 -0.10 -25.56
CA THR A 272 2.32 0.10 -24.13
C THR A 272 3.68 -0.45 -23.70
N ALA A 273 4.14 -1.55 -24.30
CA ALA A 273 5.48 -2.07 -24.06
C ALA A 273 6.58 -1.09 -24.53
N ASP A 274 6.44 -0.45 -25.69
CA ASP A 274 7.37 0.59 -26.17
C ASP A 274 7.39 1.78 -25.22
N LEU A 275 6.21 2.25 -24.80
CA LEU A 275 6.10 3.38 -23.89
C LEU A 275 6.77 3.06 -22.55
N VAL A 276 6.54 1.87 -22.00
CA VAL A 276 7.21 1.42 -20.77
C VAL A 276 8.72 1.31 -20.98
N TYR A 277 9.18 0.76 -22.10
CA TYR A 277 10.60 0.68 -22.43
C TYR A 277 11.26 2.07 -22.45
N LEU A 278 10.61 3.05 -23.08
CA LEU A 278 11.08 4.44 -23.13
C LEU A 278 11.06 5.09 -21.73
N LEU A 279 10.02 4.85 -20.93
CA LEU A 279 9.96 5.32 -19.54
C LEU A 279 11.06 4.74 -18.65
N LEU A 280 11.58 3.55 -18.97
CA LEU A 280 12.67 2.91 -18.24
C LEU A 280 14.06 3.45 -18.62
N LYS A 281 14.20 4.22 -19.71
CA LYS A 281 15.50 4.73 -20.19
C LYS A 281 16.25 5.60 -19.16
N PRO A 282 15.61 6.51 -18.39
CA PRO A 282 16.31 7.24 -17.34
C PRO A 282 16.88 6.34 -16.24
N ALA A 283 16.13 5.31 -15.86
CA ALA A 283 16.59 4.32 -14.87
C ALA A 283 17.73 3.44 -15.44
N GLU A 284 17.68 3.10 -16.73
CA GLU A 284 18.76 2.41 -17.43
C GLU A 284 20.03 3.26 -17.44
N ALA A 285 19.95 4.55 -17.75
CA ALA A 285 21.11 5.44 -17.76
C ALA A 285 21.78 5.53 -16.37
N PHE A 286 20.98 5.61 -15.31
CA PHE A 286 21.47 5.54 -13.94
C PHE A 286 22.17 4.21 -13.64
N ALA A 287 21.52 3.09 -13.98
CA ALA A 287 22.09 1.75 -13.80
C ALA A 287 23.41 1.57 -14.58
N ALA A 288 23.45 2.02 -15.83
CA ALA A 288 24.62 1.98 -16.70
C ALA A 288 25.78 2.79 -16.12
N THR A 289 25.49 3.97 -15.56
CA THR A 289 26.50 4.83 -14.92
C THR A 289 27.16 4.10 -13.74
N ILE A 290 26.35 3.48 -12.88
CA ILE A 290 26.85 2.70 -11.72
C ILE A 290 27.71 1.52 -12.19
N VAL A 291 27.23 0.74 -13.18
CA VAL A 291 27.95 -0.42 -13.73
C VAL A 291 29.28 0.02 -14.35
N TRP A 292 29.30 1.13 -15.09
CA TRP A 292 30.51 1.65 -15.70
C TRP A 292 31.56 2.07 -14.67
N PHE A 293 31.15 2.73 -13.59
CA PHE A 293 32.07 3.09 -12.51
C PHE A 293 32.71 1.87 -11.84
N ASP A 294 31.94 0.80 -11.67
CA ASP A 294 32.43 -0.47 -11.11
C ASP A 294 33.42 -1.16 -12.06
N GLU A 295 33.09 -1.26 -13.35
CA GLU A 295 33.99 -1.81 -14.38
C GLU A 295 35.30 -1.00 -14.49
N LEU A 296 35.25 0.33 -14.32
CA LEU A 296 36.45 1.18 -14.26
C LEU A 296 37.29 0.98 -13.00
N LYS A 297 36.67 0.58 -11.90
CA LYS A 297 37.38 0.30 -10.65
C LYS A 297 38.11 -1.04 -10.76
N GLU A 298 37.46 -2.06 -11.29
CA GLU A 298 38.08 -3.37 -11.55
C GLU A 298 39.25 -3.29 -12.52
N ARG A 299 39.19 -2.44 -13.55
CA ARG A 299 40.32 -2.24 -14.49
C ARG A 299 41.55 -1.57 -13.88
N ARG A 300 41.42 -0.93 -12.72
CA ARG A 300 42.51 -0.20 -12.03
C ARG A 300 43.16 -1.01 -10.91
N THR A 301 42.58 -2.15 -10.53
CA THR A 301 43.11 -3.10 -9.55
C THR A 301 43.78 -4.27 -10.25
#